data_AF-A0A264VZJ8-F1
#
_entry.id   AF-A0A264VZJ8-F1
#
_cell.length_a   1.000
_cell.length_b   1.000
_cell.length_c   1.000
_cell.angle_alpha   90.00
_cell.angle_beta   90.00
_cell.angle_gamma   90.00
#
_symmetry.space_group_name_H-M   'P 1'
#
loop_
_entity.id
_entity.type
_entity.pdbx_description
1 polymer ?
#
loop_
_entity_poly.entity_id
_entity_poly.type
_entity_poly.pdbx_seq_one_letter_code
_entity_poly.pdbx_strand_id
1 'polypeptide(L)'
;MKQKAYDFLTLYCREQNKDPAFFTERWMQIEQQIDNKGTYTLTKEELDYGSKVAWRNSNKCIGRLFWQTMHVHDYRELSEPKEIMDALIHHIQYATNGGKIKPTISIFHPSVRIWNHQLLRYAGYKRDGIIIGDSDSLAFTKICEELGWRGAETSYDLLPLVVQIGEDLPFWVEIPKEVVLEVPISHPEHVRFNELELKWYAVPIISSMKLEIGGIEFPAAPFNGWYMGTEIGARNLADEHRYNQLPKVADLFELNQQSASSLWKDRALVELNLAVLHSFKTAGVSIVDHHTAAVQFKQFEQQEQKQGRDVTGMWSWLIPPLSPAATHVFHKPYNNQTKSPNFFYQKNPY
;
A
#
# COMPACT_ATOMS: atom_id res chain seq x y z
N MET A 1 -14.05 17.34 16.02
CA MET A 1 -13.08 16.66 16.90
C MET A 1 -13.79 15.84 17.98
N LYS A 2 -14.44 16.46 18.99
CA LYS A 2 -15.06 15.75 20.13
C LYS A 2 -15.92 14.54 19.75
N GLN A 3 -16.88 14.68 18.82
CA GLN A 3 -17.73 13.55 18.40
C GLN A 3 -16.92 12.36 17.88
N LYS A 4 -15.95 12.60 17.00
CA LYS A 4 -15.09 11.54 16.45
C LYS A 4 -14.25 10.85 17.54
N ALA A 5 -13.73 11.63 18.49
CA ALA A 5 -12.97 11.10 19.61
C ALA A 5 -13.86 10.23 20.52
N TYR A 6 -15.09 10.68 20.79
CA TYR A 6 -16.09 9.94 21.56
C TYR A 6 -16.47 8.62 20.88
N ASP A 7 -16.77 8.66 19.58
CA ASP A 7 -17.15 7.49 18.79
C ASP A 7 -16.01 6.46 18.75
N PHE A 8 -14.77 6.94 18.55
CA PHE A 8 -13.59 6.09 18.57
C PHE A 8 -13.34 5.46 19.94
N LEU A 9 -13.41 6.25 21.03
CA LEU A 9 -13.22 5.72 22.38
C LEU A 9 -14.31 4.69 22.73
N THR A 10 -15.55 4.94 22.31
CA THR A 10 -16.67 4.00 22.50
C THR A 10 -16.39 2.68 21.78
N LEU A 11 -15.94 2.76 20.53
CA LEU A 11 -15.55 1.61 19.73
C LEU A 11 -14.39 0.83 20.37
N TYR A 12 -13.34 1.54 20.78
CA TYR A 12 -12.16 0.97 21.44
C TYR A 12 -12.55 0.25 22.73
N CYS A 13 -13.28 0.90 23.64
CA CYS A 13 -13.69 0.32 24.91
C CYS A 13 -14.54 -0.94 24.72
N ARG A 14 -15.48 -0.91 23.76
CA ARG A 14 -16.34 -2.05 23.45
C ARG A 14 -15.54 -3.24 22.91
N GLU A 15 -14.67 -3.03 21.93
CA GLU A 15 -13.96 -4.14 21.28
C GLU A 15 -12.75 -4.65 22.10
N GLN A 16 -12.22 -3.82 23.00
CA GLN A 16 -11.13 -4.19 23.92
C GLN A 16 -11.63 -4.61 25.32
N ASN A 17 -12.94 -4.75 25.51
CA ASN A 17 -13.59 -5.11 26.78
C ASN A 17 -13.08 -4.27 27.97
N LYS A 18 -12.99 -2.95 27.78
CA LYS A 18 -12.60 -2.01 28.85
C LYS A 18 -13.75 -1.81 29.85
N ASP A 19 -13.40 -1.59 31.11
CA ASP A 19 -14.35 -1.24 32.17
C ASP A 19 -15.07 0.09 31.85
N PRO A 20 -16.39 0.23 32.10
CA PRO A 20 -17.09 1.51 32.06
C PRO A 20 -16.36 2.66 32.77
N ALA A 21 -15.69 2.41 33.90
CA ALA A 21 -14.92 3.43 34.62
C ALA A 21 -13.76 3.99 33.77
N PHE A 22 -13.09 3.11 33.01
CA PHE A 22 -12.03 3.53 32.08
C PHE A 22 -12.55 4.51 31.03
N PHE A 23 -13.74 4.24 30.47
CA PHE A 23 -14.34 5.14 29.48
C PHE A 23 -14.55 6.54 30.07
N THR A 24 -15.16 6.63 31.26
CA THR A 24 -15.45 7.91 31.90
C THR A 24 -14.18 8.71 32.19
N GLU A 25 -13.17 8.07 32.79
CA GLU A 25 -11.90 8.73 33.11
C GLU A 25 -11.16 9.17 31.85
N ARG A 26 -11.06 8.28 30.85
CA ARG A 26 -10.36 8.59 29.60
C ARG A 26 -11.08 9.68 28.81
N TRP A 27 -12.42 9.67 28.79
CA TRP A 27 -13.20 10.71 28.13
C TRP A 27 -13.01 12.08 28.77
N MET A 28 -13.00 12.18 30.11
CA MET A 28 -12.71 13.44 30.80
C MET A 28 -11.34 14.01 30.41
N GLN A 29 -10.31 13.16 30.32
CA GLN A 29 -8.97 13.57 29.89
C GLN A 29 -8.96 14.08 28.44
N ILE A 30 -9.60 13.34 27.53
CA ILE A 30 -9.69 13.72 26.10
C ILE A 30 -10.43 15.05 25.95
N GLU A 31 -11.58 15.19 26.63
CA GLU A 31 -12.37 16.42 26.59
C GLU A 31 -11.58 17.62 27.10
N GLN A 32 -10.92 17.49 28.25
CA GLN A 32 -10.08 18.54 28.80
C GLN A 32 -8.91 18.91 27.87
N GLN A 33 -8.27 17.94 27.22
CA GLN A 33 -7.20 18.21 26.25
C GLN A 33 -7.74 18.97 25.04
N ILE A 34 -8.88 18.54 24.49
CA ILE A 34 -9.51 19.21 23.34
C ILE A 34 -9.91 20.64 23.71
N ASP A 35 -10.49 20.86 24.88
CA ASP A 35 -10.93 22.21 25.31
C ASP A 35 -9.74 23.16 25.53
N ASN A 36 -8.62 22.64 26.05
CA ASN A 36 -7.44 23.46 26.33
C ASN A 36 -6.51 23.66 25.13
N LYS A 37 -6.39 22.67 24.24
CA LYS A 37 -5.37 22.62 23.17
C LYS A 37 -5.95 22.52 21.77
N GLY A 38 -7.27 22.35 21.62
CA GLY A 38 -7.94 22.09 20.34
C GLY A 38 -7.75 20.67 19.80
N THR A 39 -6.98 19.82 20.48
CA THR A 39 -6.65 18.45 20.09
C THR A 39 -6.35 17.57 21.30
N TYR A 40 -6.13 16.28 21.10
CA TYR A 40 -5.74 15.33 22.15
C TYR A 40 -4.70 14.33 21.63
N THR A 41 -4.10 13.57 22.55
CA THR A 41 -3.09 12.56 22.21
C THR A 41 -3.62 11.16 22.48
N LEU A 42 -3.54 10.29 21.46
CA LEU A 42 -3.84 8.87 21.59
C LEU A 42 -2.79 8.16 22.45
N THR A 43 -3.20 7.21 23.29
CA THR A 43 -2.26 6.28 23.94
C THR A 43 -1.64 5.34 22.90
N LYS A 44 -0.60 4.58 23.29
CA LYS A 44 0.03 3.58 22.41
C LYS A 44 -0.96 2.48 22.02
N GLU A 45 -1.79 2.04 22.95
CA GLU A 45 -2.81 1.01 22.74
C GLU A 45 -3.95 1.52 21.85
N GLU A 46 -4.38 2.78 22.02
CA GLU A 46 -5.36 3.42 21.16
C GLU A 46 -4.83 3.57 19.72
N LEU A 47 -3.54 3.94 19.57
CA LEU A 47 -2.89 4.06 18.28
C LEU A 47 -2.76 2.70 17.57
N ASP A 48 -2.28 1.67 18.28
CA ASP A 48 -2.15 0.30 17.75
C ASP A 48 -3.51 -0.23 17.26
N TYR A 49 -4.53 -0.16 18.11
CA TYR A 49 -5.87 -0.60 17.77
C TYR A 49 -6.47 0.22 16.62
N GLY A 50 -6.41 1.55 16.70
CA GLY A 50 -6.99 2.45 15.69
C GLY A 50 -6.41 2.22 14.30
N SER A 51 -5.11 1.94 14.22
CA SER A 51 -4.42 1.65 12.97
C SER A 51 -4.89 0.33 12.36
N LYS A 52 -5.02 -0.72 13.18
CA LYS A 52 -5.57 -2.02 12.76
C LYS A 52 -7.02 -1.89 12.26
N VAL A 53 -7.84 -1.11 12.98
CA VAL A 53 -9.22 -0.84 12.56
C VAL A 53 -9.28 -0.01 11.27
N ALA A 54 -8.36 0.92 11.05
CA ALA A 54 -8.28 1.65 9.78
C ALA A 54 -8.06 0.71 8.58
N TRP A 55 -7.20 -0.30 8.73
CA TRP A 55 -7.05 -1.35 7.73
C TRP A 55 -8.32 -2.19 7.57
N ARG A 56 -8.96 -2.62 8.68
CA ARG A 56 -10.26 -3.33 8.66
C ARG A 56 -11.34 -2.55 7.88
N ASN A 57 -11.37 -1.24 8.04
CA ASN A 57 -12.33 -0.33 7.43
C ASN A 57 -11.96 0.08 5.99
N SER A 58 -10.83 -0.39 5.45
CA SER A 58 -10.34 0.02 4.12
C SER A 58 -11.16 -0.62 3.00
N ASN A 59 -12.13 0.14 2.46
CA ASN A 59 -13.10 -0.36 1.47
C ASN A 59 -12.47 -0.83 0.15
N LYS A 60 -11.26 -0.37 -0.17
CA LYS A 60 -10.53 -0.72 -1.39
C LYS A 60 -9.57 -1.91 -1.22
N CYS A 61 -9.47 -2.47 -0.02
CA CYS A 61 -8.52 -3.54 0.29
C CYS A 61 -9.20 -4.91 0.30
N ILE A 62 -8.75 -5.82 -0.57
CA ILE A 62 -9.19 -7.22 -0.57
C ILE A 62 -8.51 -8.03 0.56
N GLY A 63 -7.27 -7.70 0.92
CA GLY A 63 -6.44 -8.42 1.89
C GLY A 63 -6.77 -8.16 3.37
N ARG A 64 -8.04 -7.91 3.73
CA ARG A 64 -8.41 -7.48 5.10
C ARG A 64 -8.44 -8.60 6.15
N LEU A 65 -8.31 -9.86 5.76
CA LEU A 65 -8.34 -11.00 6.70
C LEU A 65 -7.33 -10.86 7.85
N PHE A 66 -6.15 -10.29 7.57
CA PHE A 66 -5.04 -10.22 8.50
C PHE A 66 -4.99 -8.91 9.29
N TRP A 67 -6.08 -8.12 9.32
CA TRP A 67 -6.07 -6.76 9.87
C TRP A 67 -5.54 -6.65 11.31
N GLN A 68 -5.75 -7.69 12.13
CA GLN A 68 -5.31 -7.73 13.53
C GLN A 68 -3.81 -7.99 13.69
N THR A 69 -3.16 -8.57 12.69
CA THR A 69 -1.75 -8.98 12.77
C THR A 69 -0.78 -7.88 12.36
N MET A 70 -1.28 -6.70 11.98
CA MET A 70 -0.44 -5.58 11.58
C MET A 70 0.46 -5.15 12.74
N HIS A 71 1.76 -5.04 12.48
CA HIS A 71 2.69 -4.46 13.43
C HIS A 71 2.65 -2.93 13.34
N VAL A 72 2.64 -2.25 14.48
CA VAL A 72 2.53 -0.79 14.56
C VAL A 72 3.79 -0.22 15.22
N HIS A 73 4.55 0.56 14.46
CA HIS A 73 5.63 1.38 14.98
C HIS A 73 5.10 2.77 15.36
N ASP A 74 5.27 3.14 16.62
CA ASP A 74 4.95 4.48 17.12
C ASP A 74 6.21 5.36 17.07
N TYR A 75 6.27 6.25 16.08
CA TYR A 75 7.35 7.19 15.84
C TYR A 75 6.88 8.65 15.98
N ARG A 76 5.80 8.89 16.74
CA ARG A 76 5.22 10.23 16.93
C ARG A 76 6.14 11.22 17.65
N GLU A 77 7.15 10.71 18.35
CA GLU A 77 8.13 11.53 19.08
C GLU A 77 9.36 11.89 18.23
N LEU A 78 9.51 11.34 17.01
CA LEU A 78 10.63 11.69 16.13
C LEU A 78 10.42 13.09 15.54
N SER A 79 11.43 13.96 15.69
CA SER A 79 11.39 15.34 15.23
C SER A 79 12.51 15.71 14.27
N GLU A 80 13.54 14.87 14.12
CA GLU A 80 14.68 15.16 13.24
C GLU A 80 14.54 14.44 11.90
N PRO A 81 14.81 15.11 10.75
CA PRO A 81 14.67 14.51 9.43
C PRO A 81 15.46 13.21 9.27
N LYS A 82 16.68 13.14 9.85
CA LYS A 82 17.52 11.95 9.79
C LYS A 82 16.91 10.77 10.55
N GLU A 83 16.37 10.99 11.74
CA GLU A 83 15.72 9.93 12.53
C GLU A 83 14.47 9.39 11.83
N ILE A 84 13.71 10.27 11.17
CA ILE A 84 12.56 9.89 10.35
C ILE A 84 13.02 9.03 9.17
N MET A 85 14.10 9.42 8.47
CA MET A 85 14.66 8.60 7.39
C MET A 85 15.12 7.23 7.89
N ASP A 86 15.86 7.17 9.00
CA ASP A 86 16.31 5.92 9.61
C ASP A 86 15.13 5.02 9.98
N ALA A 87 14.03 5.60 10.47
CA ALA A 87 12.79 4.89 10.77
C ALA A 87 12.09 4.35 9.50
N LEU A 88 12.13 5.07 8.37
CA LEU A 88 11.62 4.58 7.08
C LEU A 88 12.46 3.43 6.52
N ILE A 89 13.79 3.52 6.62
CA ILE A 89 14.69 2.42 6.24
C ILE A 89 14.44 1.20 7.13
N HIS A 90 14.27 1.41 8.44
CA HIS A 90 13.89 0.34 9.36
C HIS A 90 12.55 -0.31 8.97
N HIS A 91 11.53 0.48 8.61
CA HIS A 91 10.27 -0.04 8.11
C HIS A 91 10.48 -0.95 6.90
N ILE A 92 11.27 -0.53 5.91
CA ILE A 92 11.57 -1.34 4.72
C ILE A 92 12.21 -2.68 5.12
N GLN A 93 13.24 -2.65 5.97
CA GLN A 93 13.92 -3.87 6.42
C GLN A 93 13.00 -4.81 7.19
N TYR A 94 12.28 -4.27 8.18
CA TYR A 94 11.38 -5.03 9.04
C TYR A 94 10.22 -5.65 8.26
N ALA A 95 9.60 -4.87 7.38
CA ALA A 95 8.51 -5.31 6.53
C ALA A 95 8.98 -6.37 5.52
N THR A 96 10.18 -6.23 4.95
CA THR A 96 10.72 -7.17 3.97
C THR A 96 11.03 -8.53 4.59
N ASN A 97 11.65 -8.57 5.77
CA ASN A 97 11.90 -9.79 6.56
C ASN A 97 12.41 -10.98 5.72
N GLY A 98 13.41 -10.73 4.86
CA GLY A 98 14.01 -11.73 3.98
C GLY A 98 13.02 -12.39 3.01
N GLY A 99 11.97 -11.68 2.58
CA GLY A 99 10.91 -12.18 1.69
C GLY A 99 9.65 -12.67 2.42
N LYS A 100 9.72 -12.93 3.72
CA LYS A 100 8.56 -13.31 4.55
C LYS A 100 7.84 -12.06 5.05
N ILE A 101 7.21 -11.34 4.14
CA ILE A 101 6.71 -9.98 4.32
C ILE A 101 5.81 -9.88 5.56
N LYS A 102 6.08 -8.88 6.40
CA LYS A 102 5.28 -8.56 7.60
C LYS A 102 4.39 -7.35 7.33
N PRO A 103 3.06 -7.46 7.51
CA PRO A 103 2.18 -6.30 7.48
C PRO A 103 2.56 -5.33 8.60
N THR A 104 2.95 -4.11 8.22
CA THR A 104 3.51 -3.12 9.14
C THR A 104 2.97 -1.74 8.81
N ILE A 105 2.84 -0.88 9.83
CA ILE A 105 2.60 0.55 9.69
C ILE A 105 3.55 1.30 10.62
N SER A 106 4.08 2.44 10.16
CA SER A 106 4.84 3.38 10.99
C SER A 106 4.08 4.69 11.07
N ILE A 107 3.91 5.25 12.25
CA ILE A 107 3.09 6.45 12.45
C ILE A 107 3.96 7.56 13.00
N PHE A 108 4.06 8.65 12.24
CA PHE A 108 4.88 9.80 12.59
C PHE A 108 4.06 10.93 13.19
N HIS A 109 4.74 11.96 13.69
CA HIS A 109 4.10 13.17 14.19
C HIS A 109 3.23 13.84 13.09
N PRO A 110 2.09 14.47 13.43
CA PRO A 110 1.22 15.13 12.43
C PRO A 110 1.88 16.20 11.56
N SER A 111 3.04 16.75 11.95
CA SER A 111 3.82 17.70 11.15
C SER A 111 4.66 17.03 10.06
N VAL A 112 4.84 15.72 10.08
CA VAL A 112 5.67 14.99 9.13
C VAL A 112 4.87 14.69 7.87
N ARG A 113 5.50 14.91 6.71
CA ARG A 113 5.01 14.53 5.38
C ARG A 113 6.04 13.66 4.69
N ILE A 114 5.58 12.56 4.11
CA ILE A 114 6.34 11.77 3.13
C ILE A 114 5.77 12.11 1.75
N TRP A 115 6.64 12.50 0.83
CA TRP A 115 6.20 12.96 -0.50
C TRP A 115 5.98 11.78 -1.46
N ASN A 116 6.72 10.68 -1.26
CA ASN A 116 6.61 9.47 -2.04
C ASN A 116 5.19 8.86 -1.98
N HIS A 117 4.68 8.37 -3.12
CA HIS A 117 3.47 7.54 -3.14
C HIS A 117 3.67 6.21 -2.42
N GLN A 118 4.76 5.52 -2.74
CA GLN A 118 5.26 4.36 -2.04
C GLN A 118 6.73 4.56 -1.69
N LEU A 119 7.19 4.04 -0.55
CA LEU A 119 8.61 4.16 -0.15
C LEU A 119 9.53 3.53 -1.20
N LEU A 120 9.15 2.36 -1.73
CA LEU A 120 9.79 1.73 -2.87
C LEU A 120 8.96 2.04 -4.12
N ARG A 121 9.54 2.78 -5.06
CA ARG A 121 8.91 3.03 -6.34
C ARG A 121 9.95 3.30 -7.42
N TYR A 122 9.70 2.80 -8.62
CA TYR A 122 10.53 3.12 -9.77
C TYR A 122 10.25 4.51 -10.29
N ALA A 123 11.30 5.19 -10.74
CA ALA A 123 11.25 6.49 -11.37
C ALA A 123 10.61 6.41 -12.76
N GLY A 124 10.11 7.55 -13.23
CA GLY A 124 9.57 7.74 -14.57
C GLY A 124 10.21 8.96 -15.22
N TYR A 125 10.77 8.79 -16.40
CA TYR A 125 11.38 9.86 -17.18
C TYR A 125 10.62 10.06 -18.47
N LYS A 126 10.48 11.33 -18.89
CA LYS A 126 10.01 11.68 -20.22
C LYS A 126 11.13 12.41 -20.96
N ARG A 127 11.63 11.80 -22.04
CA ARG A 127 12.68 12.35 -22.92
C ARG A 127 12.18 12.28 -24.35
N ASP A 128 12.11 13.42 -25.03
CA ASP A 128 11.70 13.50 -26.45
C ASP A 128 10.39 12.76 -26.79
N GLY A 129 9.43 12.77 -25.87
CA GLY A 129 8.14 12.10 -26.02
C GLY A 129 8.14 10.61 -25.66
N ILE A 130 9.29 10.01 -25.41
CA ILE A 130 9.46 8.63 -24.94
C ILE A 130 9.40 8.61 -23.41
N ILE A 131 8.68 7.63 -22.87
CA ILE A 131 8.63 7.36 -21.43
C ILE A 131 9.59 6.21 -21.11
N ILE A 132 10.45 6.41 -20.12
CA ILE A 132 11.36 5.40 -19.57
C ILE A 132 10.97 5.17 -18.11
N GLY A 133 10.88 3.91 -17.69
CA GLY A 133 10.47 3.53 -16.33
C GLY A 133 8.96 3.65 -16.11
N ASP A 134 8.57 4.06 -14.91
CA ASP A 134 7.18 4.07 -14.47
C ASP A 134 6.49 5.43 -14.74
N SER A 135 5.55 5.46 -15.69
CA SER A 135 4.81 6.67 -16.04
C SER A 135 4.02 7.29 -14.89
N ASP A 136 3.61 6.50 -13.90
CA ASP A 136 2.87 6.96 -12.72
C ASP A 136 3.77 7.84 -11.82
N SER A 137 5.09 7.67 -11.94
CA SER A 137 6.10 8.39 -11.18
C SER A 137 6.64 9.63 -11.88
N LEU A 138 6.19 9.96 -13.11
CA LEU A 138 6.75 11.07 -13.91
C LEU A 138 6.80 12.40 -13.14
N ALA A 139 5.68 12.79 -12.53
CA ALA A 139 5.59 14.06 -11.82
C ALA A 139 6.55 14.10 -10.63
N PHE A 140 6.57 13.04 -9.82
CA PHE A 140 7.40 12.99 -8.63
C PHE A 140 8.90 12.81 -8.95
N THR A 141 9.23 12.09 -10.02
CA THR A 141 10.60 11.96 -10.51
C THR A 141 11.17 13.31 -10.88
N LYS A 142 10.39 14.15 -11.58
CA LYS A 142 10.78 15.52 -11.92
C LYS A 142 11.05 16.36 -10.67
N ILE A 143 10.23 16.23 -9.63
CA ILE A 143 10.45 16.90 -8.34
C ILE A 143 11.76 16.42 -7.69
N CYS A 144 12.05 15.12 -7.71
CA CYS A 144 13.31 14.60 -7.21
C CYS A 144 14.51 15.17 -8.00
N GLU A 145 14.40 15.27 -9.33
CA GLU A 145 15.42 15.92 -10.18
C GLU A 145 15.60 17.40 -9.84
N GLU A 146 14.53 18.14 -9.56
CA GLU A 146 14.58 19.54 -9.12
C GLU A 146 15.23 19.71 -7.74
N LEU A 147 15.06 18.72 -6.85
CA LEU A 147 15.72 18.67 -5.54
C LEU A 147 17.20 18.23 -5.61
N GLY A 148 17.71 17.95 -6.81
CA GLY A 148 19.11 17.62 -7.06
C GLY A 148 19.42 16.12 -7.18
N TRP A 149 18.42 15.23 -7.03
CA TRP A 149 18.62 13.81 -7.29
C TRP A 149 18.82 13.54 -8.80
N ARG A 150 19.58 12.50 -9.14
CA ARG A 150 19.81 12.08 -10.54
C ARG A 150 19.73 10.57 -10.62
N GLY A 151 18.83 10.06 -11.45
CA GLY A 151 18.77 8.63 -11.76
C GLY A 151 19.73 8.24 -12.91
N ALA A 152 19.78 6.95 -13.19
CA ALA A 152 20.54 6.38 -14.31
C ALA A 152 19.73 6.32 -15.62
N GLU A 153 18.46 6.74 -15.57
CA GLU A 153 17.48 6.68 -16.65
C GLU A 153 17.23 5.24 -17.14
N THR A 154 17.16 4.28 -16.22
CA THR A 154 16.75 2.91 -16.53
C THR A 154 15.26 2.68 -16.29
N SER A 155 14.74 1.54 -16.78
CA SER A 155 13.35 1.12 -16.56
C SER A 155 13.00 0.90 -15.07
N TYR A 156 14.01 0.78 -14.20
CA TYR A 156 13.83 0.33 -12.82
C TYR A 156 14.75 1.08 -11.84
N ASP A 157 14.98 2.37 -12.07
CA ASP A 157 15.67 3.23 -11.11
C ASP A 157 14.78 3.46 -9.90
N LEU A 158 15.28 3.20 -8.69
CA LEU A 158 14.54 3.47 -7.46
C LEU A 158 14.59 4.97 -7.14
N LEU A 159 13.43 5.56 -6.86
CA LEU A 159 13.32 6.93 -6.38
C LEU A 159 13.93 7.08 -4.98
N PRO A 160 14.48 8.26 -4.65
CA PRO A 160 14.92 8.57 -3.29
C PRO A 160 13.72 8.72 -2.36
N LEU A 161 13.93 8.61 -1.05
CA LEU A 161 12.93 9.00 -0.06
C LEU A 161 12.98 10.51 0.12
N VAL A 162 11.81 11.15 0.16
CA VAL A 162 11.66 12.59 0.38
C VAL A 162 10.67 12.82 1.51
N VAL A 163 11.13 13.49 2.57
CA VAL A 163 10.32 13.84 3.75
C VAL A 163 10.39 15.34 4.02
N GLN A 164 9.37 15.85 4.68
CA GLN A 164 9.26 17.25 5.09
C GLN A 164 8.66 17.32 6.49
N ILE A 165 9.13 18.26 7.30
CA ILE A 165 8.61 18.50 8.66
C ILE A 165 8.08 19.94 8.71
N GLY A 166 6.80 20.09 9.02
CA GLY A 166 6.16 21.41 9.03
C GLY A 166 6.31 22.13 7.70
N GLU A 167 6.83 23.36 7.75
CA GLU A 167 7.06 24.22 6.58
C GLU A 167 8.54 24.25 6.15
N ASP A 168 9.37 23.36 6.70
CA ASP A 168 10.79 23.29 6.35
C ASP A 168 11.00 22.79 4.91
N LEU A 169 12.22 22.98 4.40
CA LEU A 169 12.61 22.42 3.11
C LEU A 169 12.59 20.88 3.16
N PRO A 170 12.19 20.20 2.07
CA PRO A 170 12.21 18.75 2.01
C PRO A 170 13.64 18.22 2.13
N PHE A 171 13.80 17.16 2.92
CA PHE A 171 15.03 16.40 3.08
C PHE A 171 14.89 15.09 2.31
N TRP A 172 15.90 14.71 1.54
CA TRP A 172 15.88 13.47 0.78
C TRP A 172 17.16 12.64 0.94
N VAL A 173 17.00 11.32 0.84
CA VAL A 173 18.11 10.35 0.87
C VAL A 173 17.88 9.25 -0.16
N GLU A 174 18.96 8.71 -0.71
CA GLU A 174 18.88 7.48 -1.49
C GLU A 174 18.64 6.28 -0.56
N ILE A 175 17.85 5.32 -1.03
CA ILE A 175 17.58 4.10 -0.29
C ILE A 175 18.81 3.18 -0.44
N PRO A 176 19.41 2.70 0.66
CA PRO A 176 20.51 1.75 0.58
C PRO A 176 20.09 0.48 -0.16
N LYS A 177 20.88 0.05 -1.15
CA LYS A 177 20.51 -1.07 -2.04
C LYS A 177 20.32 -2.37 -1.27
N GLU A 178 21.04 -2.55 -0.17
CA GLU A 178 21.00 -3.72 0.70
C GLU A 178 19.66 -3.91 1.42
N VAL A 179 18.83 -2.87 1.54
CA VAL A 179 17.50 -2.99 2.17
C VAL A 179 16.39 -3.25 1.16
N VAL A 180 16.69 -3.16 -0.15
CA VAL A 180 15.71 -3.32 -1.21
C VAL A 180 15.78 -4.72 -1.79
N LEU A 181 14.69 -5.47 -1.60
CA LEU A 181 14.52 -6.77 -2.24
C LEU A 181 13.73 -6.60 -3.55
N GLU A 182 14.37 -6.94 -4.66
CA GLU A 182 13.74 -7.00 -5.99
C GLU A 182 13.68 -8.45 -6.48
N VAL A 183 12.62 -8.79 -7.19
CA VAL A 183 12.38 -10.11 -7.79
C VAL A 183 12.48 -9.98 -9.30
N PRO A 184 13.50 -10.58 -9.95
CA PRO A 184 13.52 -10.75 -11.39
C PRO A 184 12.35 -11.63 -11.84
N ILE A 185 11.65 -11.24 -12.90
CA ILE A 185 10.48 -11.98 -13.41
C ILE A 185 10.92 -12.94 -14.51
N SER A 186 10.58 -14.21 -14.31
CA SER A 186 10.85 -15.35 -15.18
C SER A 186 9.59 -16.19 -15.36
N HIS A 187 9.52 -16.96 -16.44
CA HIS A 187 8.38 -17.83 -16.74
C HIS A 187 8.74 -19.30 -16.49
N PRO A 188 7.87 -20.10 -15.82
CA PRO A 188 8.17 -21.50 -15.49
C PRO A 188 8.39 -22.39 -16.72
N GLU A 189 7.73 -22.07 -17.84
CA GLU A 189 7.70 -22.92 -19.04
C GLU A 189 8.35 -22.24 -20.26
N HIS A 190 8.75 -20.98 -20.16
CA HIS A 190 9.22 -20.19 -21.31
C HIS A 190 10.51 -19.46 -20.99
N VAL A 191 11.65 -20.13 -21.17
CA VAL A 191 12.99 -19.61 -20.80
C VAL A 191 13.30 -18.24 -21.41
N ARG A 192 12.88 -18.02 -22.66
CA ARG A 192 13.06 -16.75 -23.38
C ARG A 192 12.31 -15.57 -22.75
N PHE A 193 11.41 -15.81 -21.79
CA PHE A 193 10.79 -14.73 -21.03
C PHE A 193 11.83 -13.86 -20.29
N ASN A 194 12.97 -14.44 -19.91
CA ASN A 194 14.07 -13.71 -19.29
C ASN A 194 14.68 -12.63 -20.21
N GLU A 195 14.48 -12.71 -21.54
CA GLU A 195 14.89 -11.68 -22.50
C GLU A 195 14.16 -10.33 -22.28
N LEU A 196 13.03 -10.33 -21.56
CA LEU A 196 12.31 -9.09 -21.23
C LEU A 196 12.96 -8.30 -20.08
N GLU A 197 13.86 -8.91 -19.32
CA GLU A 197 14.59 -8.30 -18.19
C GLU A 197 13.69 -7.58 -17.17
N LEU A 198 12.46 -8.10 -16.98
CA LEU A 198 11.50 -7.51 -16.06
C LEU A 198 11.90 -7.80 -14.61
N LYS A 199 11.66 -6.85 -13.72
CA LYS A 199 11.76 -7.04 -12.27
C LYS A 199 10.72 -6.20 -11.53
N TRP A 200 10.47 -6.54 -10.27
CA TRP A 200 9.62 -5.75 -9.38
C TRP A 200 10.10 -5.82 -7.92
N TYR A 201 9.92 -4.75 -7.15
CA TYR A 201 10.27 -4.73 -5.73
C TYR A 201 9.27 -5.57 -4.90
N ALA A 202 9.74 -6.13 -3.78
CA ALA A 202 8.99 -7.12 -3.01
C ALA A 202 7.81 -6.54 -2.22
N VAL A 203 7.97 -5.34 -1.63
CA VAL A 203 7.04 -4.82 -0.61
C VAL A 203 6.34 -3.54 -1.10
N PRO A 204 5.00 -3.53 -1.24
CA PRO A 204 4.23 -2.33 -1.55
C PRO A 204 3.98 -1.47 -0.30
N ILE A 205 4.90 -0.57 0.02
CA ILE A 205 4.77 0.31 1.19
C ILE A 205 4.13 1.64 0.77
N ILE A 206 2.80 1.77 0.88
CA ILE A 206 2.07 3.01 0.57
C ILE A 206 2.39 4.06 1.63
N SER A 207 2.78 5.26 1.21
CA SER A 207 3.22 6.34 2.10
C SER A 207 2.51 7.68 1.87
N SER A 208 1.73 7.84 0.79
CA SER A 208 1.04 9.11 0.49
C SER A 208 -0.35 9.25 1.09
N MET A 209 -0.88 8.24 1.78
CA MET A 209 -2.19 8.33 2.44
C MET A 209 -2.03 8.83 3.87
N LYS A 210 -3.00 9.62 4.34
CA LYS A 210 -3.10 9.98 5.76
C LYS A 210 -3.94 8.96 6.51
N LEU A 211 -3.54 8.65 7.74
CA LEU A 211 -4.32 7.85 8.67
C LEU A 211 -5.15 8.78 9.56
N GLU A 212 -6.43 8.50 9.75
CA GLU A 212 -7.28 9.22 10.70
C GLU A 212 -7.83 8.27 11.77
N ILE A 213 -7.63 8.63 13.04
CA ILE A 213 -8.09 7.89 14.22
C ILE A 213 -8.72 8.88 15.20
N GLY A 214 -10.02 8.75 15.46
CA GLY A 214 -10.71 9.55 16.48
C GLY A 214 -10.68 11.06 16.24
N GLY A 215 -10.54 11.49 14.98
CA GLY A 215 -10.39 12.90 14.60
C GLY A 215 -8.95 13.40 14.55
N ILE A 216 -7.95 12.63 15.02
CA ILE A 216 -6.53 12.94 14.83
C ILE A 216 -6.10 12.45 13.46
N GLU A 217 -5.42 13.31 12.71
CA GLU A 217 -4.86 12.98 11.40
C GLU A 217 -3.36 12.82 11.48
N PHE A 218 -2.84 11.76 10.87
CA PHE A 218 -1.43 11.44 10.72
C PHE A 218 -1.09 11.46 9.23
N PRO A 219 -0.58 12.58 8.70
CA PRO A 219 -0.27 12.73 7.28
C PRO A 219 0.85 11.82 6.78
N ALA A 220 1.77 11.40 7.65
CA ALA A 220 2.81 10.42 7.37
C ALA A 220 2.56 9.15 8.20
N ALA A 221 1.96 8.14 7.57
CA ALA A 221 1.68 6.86 8.21
C ALA A 221 1.91 5.69 7.23
N PRO A 222 3.15 5.46 6.73
CA PRO A 222 3.40 4.46 5.71
C PRO A 222 3.05 3.05 6.19
N PHE A 223 2.39 2.28 5.34
CA PHE A 223 1.94 0.93 5.64
C PHE A 223 2.13 -0.04 4.47
N ASN A 224 2.24 -1.32 4.78
CA ASN A 224 2.36 -2.37 3.79
C ASN A 224 1.57 -3.64 4.15
N GLY A 225 1.23 -4.38 3.11
CA GLY A 225 1.01 -5.83 3.16
C GLY A 225 2.02 -6.51 2.24
N TRP A 226 1.59 -7.57 1.57
CA TRP A 226 2.28 -8.17 0.44
C TRP A 226 1.43 -8.03 -0.82
N TYR A 227 2.06 -8.13 -1.98
CA TYR A 227 1.37 -8.01 -3.26
C TYR A 227 0.35 -9.14 -3.50
N MET A 228 -0.76 -8.79 -4.14
CA MET A 228 -1.52 -9.70 -4.97
C MET A 228 -0.92 -9.71 -6.39
N GLY A 229 -0.73 -10.89 -7.00
CA GLY A 229 -0.02 -11.03 -8.28
C GLY A 229 -0.56 -10.14 -9.41
N THR A 230 -1.88 -9.89 -9.42
CA THR A 230 -2.54 -9.03 -10.40
C THR A 230 -2.22 -7.54 -10.26
N GLU A 231 -1.76 -7.08 -9.09
CA GLU A 231 -1.27 -5.71 -8.94
C GLU A 231 -0.02 -5.47 -9.78
N ILE A 232 0.85 -6.48 -9.88
CA ILE A 232 2.07 -6.42 -10.68
C ILE A 232 1.76 -6.83 -12.13
N GLY A 233 1.31 -8.07 -12.33
CA GLY A 233 1.20 -8.69 -13.65
C GLY A 233 0.01 -8.22 -14.48
N ALA A 234 -1.06 -7.73 -13.85
CA ALA A 234 -2.26 -7.27 -14.57
C ALA A 234 -2.49 -5.76 -14.54
N ARG A 235 -1.70 -5.00 -13.76
CA ARG A 235 -1.72 -3.54 -13.74
C ARG A 235 -0.35 -2.98 -14.08
N ASN A 236 0.60 -3.03 -13.14
CA ASN A 236 1.89 -2.34 -13.29
C ASN A 236 2.63 -2.70 -14.58
N LEU A 237 2.71 -3.99 -14.90
CA LEU A 237 3.40 -4.48 -16.09
C LEU A 237 2.52 -4.46 -17.35
N ALA A 238 1.19 -4.55 -17.21
CA ALA A 238 0.28 -4.79 -18.33
C ALA A 238 -0.41 -3.53 -18.88
N ASP A 239 -0.71 -2.54 -18.03
CA ASP A 239 -1.45 -1.34 -18.42
C ASP A 239 -0.72 -0.61 -19.57
N GLU A 240 -1.44 -0.23 -20.63
CA GLU A 240 -0.87 0.43 -21.81
C GLU A 240 -0.19 1.76 -21.47
N HIS A 241 -0.70 2.45 -20.44
CA HIS A 241 -0.14 3.70 -19.97
C HIS A 241 0.98 3.52 -18.94
N ARG A 242 1.31 2.28 -18.52
CA ARG A 242 2.39 1.94 -17.57
C ARG A 242 3.57 1.31 -18.32
N TYR A 243 3.99 0.10 -17.95
CA TYR A 243 5.09 -0.60 -18.63
C TYR A 243 4.68 -1.28 -19.94
N ASN A 244 3.38 -1.46 -20.21
CA ASN A 244 2.83 -1.98 -21.47
C ASN A 244 3.55 -3.24 -22.02
N GLN A 245 3.71 -4.27 -21.20
CA GLN A 245 4.47 -5.48 -21.57
C GLN A 245 3.65 -6.51 -22.38
N LEU A 246 2.33 -6.37 -22.47
CA LEU A 246 1.48 -7.36 -23.15
C LEU A 246 1.89 -7.65 -24.60
N PRO A 247 2.25 -6.66 -25.46
CA PRO A 247 2.69 -6.95 -26.82
C PRO A 247 3.97 -7.79 -26.87
N LYS A 248 4.95 -7.49 -26.01
CA LYS A 248 6.22 -8.23 -25.96
C LYS A 248 6.05 -9.66 -25.46
N VAL A 249 5.17 -9.85 -24.46
CA VAL A 249 4.79 -11.19 -23.99
C VAL A 249 4.07 -11.94 -25.12
N ALA A 250 3.15 -11.29 -25.84
CA ALA A 250 2.46 -11.91 -26.96
C ALA A 250 3.40 -12.36 -28.09
N ASP A 251 4.44 -11.56 -28.40
CA ASP A 251 5.48 -11.94 -29.37
C ASP A 251 6.27 -13.17 -28.94
N LEU A 252 6.66 -13.25 -27.67
CA LEU A 252 7.40 -14.42 -27.15
C LEU A 252 6.59 -15.72 -27.28
N PHE A 253 5.28 -15.65 -27.07
CA PHE A 253 4.37 -16.79 -27.18
C PHE A 253 3.78 -16.97 -28.59
N GLU A 254 4.31 -16.26 -29.59
CA GLU A 254 3.90 -16.34 -31.00
C GLU A 254 2.38 -16.13 -31.20
N LEU A 255 1.79 -15.21 -30.42
CA LEU A 255 0.35 -14.94 -30.47
C LEU A 255 -0.03 -14.03 -31.65
N ASN A 256 -1.21 -14.25 -32.23
CA ASN A 256 -1.73 -13.42 -33.31
C ASN A 256 -2.22 -12.05 -32.80
N GLN A 257 -1.36 -11.03 -32.83
CA GLN A 257 -1.70 -9.67 -32.40
C GLN A 257 -2.60 -8.88 -33.39
N GLN A 258 -2.87 -9.42 -34.59
CA GLN A 258 -3.60 -8.69 -35.65
C GLN A 258 -5.12 -8.63 -35.44
N SER A 259 -5.67 -9.49 -34.58
CA SER A 259 -7.11 -9.52 -34.29
C SER A 259 -7.39 -9.65 -32.80
N ALA A 260 -8.28 -8.81 -32.28
CA ALA A 260 -8.77 -8.92 -30.90
C ALA A 260 -9.49 -10.25 -30.64
N SER A 261 -10.12 -10.87 -31.65
CA SER A 261 -10.81 -12.16 -31.50
C SER A 261 -9.87 -13.34 -31.25
N SER A 262 -8.56 -13.18 -31.43
CA SER A 262 -7.56 -14.18 -31.03
C SER A 262 -7.35 -14.24 -29.51
N LEU A 263 -7.86 -13.25 -28.78
CA LEU A 263 -7.68 -13.07 -27.34
C LEU A 263 -6.21 -12.98 -26.94
N TRP A 264 -5.35 -12.43 -27.80
CA TRP A 264 -3.91 -12.35 -27.53
C TRP A 264 -3.59 -11.55 -26.26
N LYS A 265 -4.34 -10.48 -25.97
CA LYS A 265 -4.17 -9.69 -24.74
C LYS A 265 -4.48 -10.53 -23.51
N ASP A 266 -5.60 -11.25 -23.53
CA ASP A 266 -6.05 -12.10 -22.42
C ASP A 266 -5.05 -13.24 -22.17
N ARG A 267 -4.57 -13.89 -23.23
CA ARG A 267 -3.57 -14.96 -23.14
C ARG A 267 -2.25 -14.44 -22.59
N ALA A 268 -1.71 -13.35 -23.15
CA ALA A 268 -0.48 -12.72 -22.65
C ALA A 268 -0.61 -12.26 -21.18
N LEU A 269 -1.79 -11.76 -20.79
CA LEU A 269 -2.08 -11.33 -19.43
C LEU A 269 -2.03 -12.50 -18.44
N VAL A 270 -2.54 -13.67 -18.82
CA VAL A 270 -2.44 -14.89 -18.00
C VAL A 270 -0.98 -15.31 -17.83
N GLU A 271 -0.21 -15.40 -18.91
CA GLU A 271 1.21 -15.81 -18.85
C GLU A 271 2.06 -14.81 -18.03
N LEU A 272 1.80 -13.50 -18.17
CA LEU A 272 2.49 -12.47 -17.40
C LEU A 272 2.18 -12.58 -15.89
N ASN A 273 0.93 -12.88 -15.52
CA ASN A 273 0.57 -13.10 -14.10
C ASN A 273 1.17 -14.40 -13.56
N LEU A 274 1.22 -15.46 -14.38
CA LEU A 274 1.88 -16.71 -14.03
C LEU A 274 3.38 -16.49 -13.78
N ALA A 275 4.06 -15.74 -14.66
CA ALA A 275 5.47 -15.37 -14.50
C ALA A 275 5.73 -14.67 -13.15
N VAL A 276 4.90 -13.68 -12.81
CA VAL A 276 5.00 -12.94 -11.54
C VAL A 276 4.84 -13.89 -10.34
N LEU A 277 3.77 -14.68 -10.31
CA LEU A 277 3.50 -15.60 -9.19
C LEU A 277 4.59 -16.66 -9.05
N HIS A 278 5.07 -17.21 -10.17
CA HIS A 278 6.18 -18.16 -10.18
C HIS A 278 7.44 -17.52 -9.59
N SER A 279 7.83 -16.36 -10.10
CA SER A 279 9.08 -15.69 -9.73
C SER A 279 9.14 -15.33 -8.25
N PHE A 280 8.05 -14.76 -7.71
CA PHE A 280 7.97 -14.41 -6.30
C PHE A 280 8.03 -15.66 -5.41
N LYS A 281 7.33 -16.74 -5.78
CA LYS A 281 7.38 -18.01 -5.05
C LYS A 281 8.79 -18.62 -5.08
N THR A 282 9.44 -18.64 -6.24
CA THR A 282 10.81 -19.15 -6.41
C THR A 282 11.82 -18.34 -5.59
N ALA A 283 11.63 -17.03 -5.50
CA ALA A 283 12.45 -16.13 -4.67
C ALA A 283 12.13 -16.21 -3.16
N GLY A 284 11.15 -17.00 -2.74
CA GLY A 284 10.71 -17.07 -1.34
C GLY A 284 10.04 -15.79 -0.84
N VAL A 285 9.54 -14.94 -1.75
CA VAL A 285 8.86 -13.69 -1.43
C VAL A 285 7.35 -13.91 -1.33
N SER A 286 6.79 -13.36 -0.26
CA SER A 286 5.36 -13.47 0.04
C SER A 286 4.53 -12.79 -1.04
N ILE A 287 3.62 -13.53 -1.66
CA ILE A 287 2.69 -13.05 -2.70
C ILE A 287 1.42 -13.89 -2.62
N VAL A 288 0.27 -13.32 -3.02
CA VAL A 288 -1.00 -14.04 -3.09
C VAL A 288 -1.60 -13.95 -4.50
N ASP A 289 -2.21 -15.02 -5.00
CA ASP A 289 -3.00 -14.95 -6.23
C ASP A 289 -4.41 -14.40 -5.95
N HIS A 290 -5.08 -13.89 -6.98
CA HIS A 290 -6.36 -13.23 -6.82
C HIS A 290 -7.52 -14.16 -6.44
N HIS A 291 -7.43 -15.46 -6.75
CA HIS A 291 -8.44 -16.42 -6.32
C HIS A 291 -8.31 -16.71 -4.82
N THR A 292 -7.08 -16.96 -4.35
CA THR A 292 -6.80 -17.13 -2.91
C THR A 292 -7.13 -15.88 -2.12
N ALA A 293 -6.79 -14.68 -2.62
CA ALA A 293 -7.13 -13.41 -1.98
C ALA A 293 -8.66 -13.22 -1.84
N ALA A 294 -9.43 -13.57 -2.87
CA ALA A 294 -10.89 -13.56 -2.79
C ALA A 294 -11.43 -14.57 -1.75
N VAL A 295 -10.87 -15.78 -1.67
CA VAL A 295 -11.26 -16.77 -0.65
C VAL A 295 -10.92 -16.26 0.76
N GLN A 296 -9.76 -15.65 0.96
CA GLN A 296 -9.39 -15.01 2.24
C GLN A 296 -10.34 -13.86 2.58
N PHE A 297 -10.74 -13.06 1.60
CA PHE A 297 -11.72 -12.00 1.80
C PHE A 297 -13.09 -12.56 2.20
N LYS A 298 -13.51 -13.71 1.66
CA LYS A 298 -14.73 -14.41 2.11
C LYS A 298 -14.64 -14.82 3.58
N GLN A 299 -13.47 -15.30 4.02
CA GLN A 299 -13.25 -15.62 5.44
C GLN A 299 -13.33 -14.38 6.32
N PHE A 300 -12.77 -13.26 5.87
CA PHE A 300 -12.92 -11.97 6.54
C PHE A 300 -14.39 -11.59 6.69
N GLU A 301 -15.20 -11.70 5.62
CA GLU A 301 -16.63 -11.42 5.68
C GLU A 301 -17.36 -12.27 6.74
N GLN A 302 -17.02 -13.56 6.81
CA GLN A 302 -17.58 -14.48 7.81
C GLN A 302 -17.16 -14.11 9.24
N GLN A 303 -15.91 -13.68 9.43
CA GLN A 303 -15.42 -13.27 10.75
C GLN A 303 -16.09 -11.97 11.22
N GLU A 304 -16.26 -10.99 10.35
CA GLU A 304 -16.97 -9.75 10.66
C GLU A 304 -18.43 -10.03 11.01
N GLN A 305 -19.12 -10.88 10.24
CA GLN A 305 -20.49 -11.26 10.51
C GLN A 305 -20.64 -11.99 11.85
N LYS A 306 -19.73 -12.93 12.18
CA LYS A 306 -19.72 -13.62 13.49
C LYS A 306 -19.57 -12.67 14.66
N GLN A 307 -18.95 -11.52 14.43
CA GLN A 307 -18.74 -10.48 15.43
C GLN A 307 -19.82 -9.39 15.38
N GLY A 308 -20.88 -9.58 14.59
CA GLY A 308 -21.98 -8.63 14.45
C GLY A 308 -21.58 -7.32 13.76
N ARG A 309 -20.52 -7.32 12.93
CA ARG A 309 -20.04 -6.14 12.21
C ARG A 309 -20.40 -6.21 10.74
N ASP A 310 -20.87 -5.08 10.19
CA ASP A 310 -21.10 -4.96 8.75
C ASP A 310 -19.80 -4.80 7.97
N VAL A 311 -19.68 -5.53 6.87
CA VAL A 311 -18.59 -5.41 5.91
C VAL A 311 -18.90 -4.30 4.91
N THR A 312 -18.01 -3.30 4.84
CA THR A 312 -18.01 -2.26 3.81
C THR A 312 -17.00 -2.55 2.72
N GLY A 313 -17.21 -2.04 1.51
CA GLY A 313 -16.35 -2.30 0.37
C GLY A 313 -16.68 -1.46 -0.85
N MET A 314 -15.66 -1.16 -1.66
CA MET A 314 -15.79 -0.54 -2.97
C MET A 314 -15.63 -1.64 -4.02
N TRP A 315 -16.75 -2.15 -4.54
CA TRP A 315 -16.77 -3.32 -5.44
C TRP A 315 -15.78 -3.20 -6.61
N SER A 316 -15.68 -2.03 -7.25
CA SER A 316 -14.75 -1.79 -8.37
C SER A 316 -13.26 -1.87 -8.02
N TRP A 317 -12.91 -1.84 -6.73
CA TRP A 317 -11.55 -2.07 -6.23
C TRP A 317 -11.35 -3.48 -5.67
N LEU A 318 -12.43 -4.15 -5.27
CA LEU A 318 -12.35 -5.50 -4.69
C LEU A 318 -12.32 -6.60 -5.76
N ILE A 319 -12.94 -6.38 -6.92
CA ILE A 319 -12.83 -7.33 -8.03
C ILE A 319 -11.41 -7.27 -8.62
N PRO A 320 -10.75 -8.41 -8.87
CA PRO A 320 -9.42 -8.41 -9.48
C PRO A 320 -9.49 -7.97 -10.94
N PRO A 321 -8.42 -7.33 -11.47
CA PRO A 321 -8.38 -6.87 -12.86
C PRO A 321 -8.24 -8.01 -13.89
N LEU A 322 -8.02 -9.25 -13.43
CA LEU A 322 -8.02 -10.46 -14.24
C LEU A 322 -9.04 -11.45 -13.65
N SER A 323 -9.86 -12.04 -14.52
CA SER A 323 -10.86 -13.05 -14.16
C SER A 323 -11.82 -12.65 -13.02
N PRO A 324 -12.36 -11.42 -12.97
CA PRO A 324 -13.17 -10.97 -11.82
C PRO A 324 -14.39 -11.85 -11.56
N ALA A 325 -15.10 -12.25 -12.62
CA ALA A 325 -16.30 -13.08 -12.54
C ALA A 325 -16.04 -14.50 -12.00
N ALA A 326 -14.78 -14.94 -11.94
CA ALA A 326 -14.38 -16.21 -11.33
C ALA A 326 -14.16 -16.10 -9.80
N THR A 327 -14.58 -14.99 -9.19
CA THR A 327 -14.49 -14.77 -7.73
C THR A 327 -15.89 -14.49 -7.16
N HIS A 328 -16.14 -14.85 -5.89
CA HIS A 328 -17.44 -14.59 -5.26
C HIS A 328 -17.73 -13.10 -5.09
N VAL A 329 -16.68 -12.26 -5.01
CA VAL A 329 -16.75 -10.81 -4.86
C VAL A 329 -17.51 -10.17 -6.03
N PHE A 330 -17.34 -10.68 -7.25
CA PHE A 330 -18.02 -10.15 -8.43
C PHE A 330 -19.54 -10.26 -8.35
N HIS A 331 -20.05 -11.34 -7.75
CA HIS A 331 -21.47 -11.67 -7.71
C HIS A 331 -22.22 -11.06 -6.51
N LYS A 332 -21.57 -10.17 -5.75
CA LYS A 332 -22.10 -9.60 -4.51
C LYS A 332 -21.93 -8.08 -4.49
N PRO A 333 -22.98 -7.30 -4.18
CA PRO A 333 -22.85 -5.86 -3.95
C PRO A 333 -22.21 -5.57 -2.59
N TYR A 334 -21.49 -4.45 -2.50
CA TYR A 334 -20.88 -3.95 -1.26
C TYR A 334 -21.33 -2.53 -0.98
N ASN A 335 -21.67 -2.24 0.28
CA ASN A 335 -21.90 -0.88 0.73
C ASN A 335 -20.55 -0.14 0.85
N ASN A 336 -20.37 0.94 0.10
CA ASN A 336 -19.15 1.74 0.12
C ASN A 336 -19.19 2.87 1.17
N GLN A 337 -19.94 2.69 2.26
CA GLN A 337 -19.89 3.60 3.40
C GLN A 337 -18.48 3.63 3.99
N THR A 338 -17.93 4.83 4.16
CA THR A 338 -16.63 5.01 4.82
C THR A 338 -16.83 5.01 6.33
N LYS A 339 -16.11 4.13 7.04
CA LYS A 339 -16.07 4.06 8.50
C LYS A 339 -14.75 4.62 9.01
N SER A 340 -14.76 5.35 10.13
CA SER A 340 -13.56 5.80 10.85
C SER A 340 -13.25 4.84 12.00
N PRO A 341 -11.97 4.60 12.36
CA PRO A 341 -10.73 5.04 11.70
C PRO A 341 -10.58 4.58 10.24
N ASN A 342 -9.83 5.32 9.42
CA ASN A 342 -9.53 4.91 8.03
C ASN A 342 -8.29 5.60 7.45
N PHE A 343 -7.87 5.15 6.26
CA PHE A 343 -6.89 5.82 5.42
C PHE A 343 -7.59 6.70 4.37
N PHE A 344 -7.03 7.89 4.15
CA PHE A 344 -7.58 8.88 3.23
C PHE A 344 -6.50 9.38 2.29
N TYR A 345 -6.89 9.70 1.06
CA TYR A 345 -6.05 10.49 0.18
C TYR A 345 -5.87 11.89 0.74
N GLN A 346 -4.74 12.50 0.39
CA GLN A 346 -4.38 13.86 0.74
C GLN A 346 -3.68 14.49 -0.46
N LYS A 347 -3.63 15.82 -0.49
CA LYS A 347 -2.97 16.55 -1.58
C LYS A 347 -1.47 16.25 -1.58
N ASN A 348 -0.91 16.05 -2.78
CA ASN A 348 0.53 15.98 -2.95
C ASN A 348 1.17 17.29 -2.43
N PRO A 349 2.31 17.21 -1.74
CA PRO A 349 2.97 18.38 -1.14
C PRO A 349 3.78 19.21 -2.16
N TYR A 350 3.94 18.73 -3.39
CA TYR A 350 4.70 19.33 -4.48
C TYR A 350 3.83 19.79 -5.64
#